data_AF-A0A4Z0A2G7-F1
#
_entry.id   AF-A0A4Z0A2G7-F1
#
_cell.length_a   1.000
_cell.length_b   1.000
_cell.length_c   1.000
_cell.angle_alpha   90.00
_cell.angle_beta   90.00
_cell.angle_gamma   90.00
#
_symmetry.space_group_name_H-M   'P 1'
#
loop_
_entity.id
_entity.type
_entity.pdbx_description
1 polymer ?
#
loop_
_entity_poly.entity_id
_entity_poly.type
_entity_poly.pdbx_seq_one_letter_code
_entity_poly.pdbx_strand_id
1 'polypeptide(L)'
;MASRPNLAHPGRTLTRGPGLSFVEATAMSLEGRITPEDSGLCADKHEAPLREILEFAHSQGQKIGIQLAHAGHNLESSYQNLERMPSQHSHRR
;
A
#
# COMPACT_ATOMS: atom_id res chain seq x y z
N MET A 1 6.09 23.79 5.45
CA MET A 1 5.20 22.90 4.65
C MET A 1 5.09 21.59 5.41
N ALA A 2 3.89 21.14 5.76
CA ALA A 2 3.70 19.84 6.42
C ALA A 2 4.11 18.71 5.48
N SER A 3 4.83 17.71 5.99
CA SER A 3 5.15 16.50 5.22
C SER A 3 3.86 15.72 4.95
N ARG A 4 3.70 15.24 3.72
CA ARG A 4 2.56 14.45 3.25
C ARG A 4 2.99 12.97 3.19
N PRO A 5 2.96 12.21 4.30
CA PRO A 5 3.55 10.87 4.36
C PRO A 5 2.92 9.90 3.35
N ASN A 6 1.62 10.04 3.07
CA ASN A 6 0.88 9.19 2.12
C ASN A 6 1.34 9.36 0.67
N LEU A 7 1.98 10.49 0.33
CA LEU A 7 2.52 10.77 -1.00
C LEU A 7 3.99 10.40 -1.14
N ALA A 8 4.68 10.06 -0.05
CA ALA A 8 6.12 9.81 -0.07
C ALA A 8 6.50 8.68 -1.06
N HIS A 9 5.70 7.61 -1.08
CA HIS A 9 5.90 6.50 -1.99
C HIS A 9 5.21 6.69 -3.36
N PRO A 10 3.88 6.92 -3.45
CA PRO A 10 3.19 7.00 -4.74
C PRO A 10 3.48 8.30 -5.51
N GLY A 11 3.93 9.36 -4.84
CA GLY A 11 4.09 10.69 -5.45
C GLY A 11 5.03 10.70 -6.67
N ARG A 12 6.11 9.91 -6.64
CA ARG A 12 7.03 9.80 -7.79
C ARG A 12 6.34 9.18 -9.01
N THR A 13 5.56 8.13 -8.79
CA THR A 13 4.79 7.44 -9.83
C THR A 13 3.69 8.35 -10.36
N LEU A 14 2.97 9.07 -9.50
CA LEU A 14 1.88 9.94 -9.93
C LEU A 14 2.37 11.18 -10.70
N THR A 15 3.60 11.65 -10.45
CA THR A 15 4.17 12.82 -11.15
C THR A 15 4.66 12.51 -12.57
N ARG A 16 5.19 11.31 -12.82
CA ARG A 16 5.84 10.96 -14.11
C ARG A 16 5.35 9.65 -14.73
N GLY A 17 4.36 9.03 -14.12
CA GLY A 17 3.89 7.69 -14.45
C GLY A 17 2.84 7.66 -15.56
N PRO A 18 2.33 6.45 -15.85
CA PRO A 18 1.40 6.19 -16.95
C PRO A 18 0.05 6.91 -16.75
N GLY A 19 -0.77 6.94 -17.81
CA GLY A 19 -2.11 7.53 -17.76
C GLY A 19 -3.08 6.86 -16.77
N LEU A 20 -2.74 5.67 -16.27
CA LEU A 20 -3.49 4.92 -15.25
C LEU A 20 -2.54 4.33 -14.21
N SER A 21 -2.79 4.64 -12.94
CA SER A 21 -2.07 4.10 -11.78
C SER A 21 -3.02 3.31 -10.87
N PHE A 22 -2.49 2.43 -10.03
CA PHE A 22 -3.27 1.71 -9.01
C PHE A 22 -2.63 1.89 -7.63
N VAL A 23 -3.47 2.14 -6.62
CA VAL A 23 -3.11 1.93 -5.22
C VAL A 23 -3.09 0.43 -4.95
N GLU A 24 -2.05 0.00 -4.26
CA GLU A 24 -1.77 -1.38 -3.86
C GLU A 24 -2.89 -2.02 -3.01
N ALA A 25 -2.81 -3.35 -2.87
CA ALA A 25 -3.82 -4.21 -2.27
C ALA A 25 -4.37 -3.63 -0.96
N THR A 26 -5.65 -3.26 -0.98
CA THR A 26 -6.31 -2.58 0.14
C THR A 26 -7.37 -3.49 0.73
N ALA A 27 -7.20 -3.84 2.00
CA ALA A 27 -8.06 -4.76 2.71
C ALA A 27 -9.42 -4.13 3.03
N MET A 28 -10.50 -4.84 2.70
CA MET A 28 -11.88 -4.40 2.98
C MET A 28 -12.36 -4.74 4.40
N SER A 29 -11.62 -5.60 5.11
CA SER A 29 -11.86 -5.96 6.51
C SER A 29 -10.52 -6.10 7.23
N LEU A 30 -10.50 -5.98 8.56
CA LEU A 30 -9.30 -6.17 9.37
C LEU A 30 -8.72 -7.58 9.18
N GLU A 31 -9.60 -8.59 9.10
CA GLU A 31 -9.25 -10.00 8.87
C GLU A 31 -8.77 -10.27 7.43
N GLY A 32 -9.02 -9.34 6.51
CA GLY A 32 -8.64 -9.49 5.11
C GLY A 32 -7.22 -9.04 4.78
N ARG A 33 -6.48 -8.51 5.76
CA ARG A 33 -5.09 -8.06 5.59
C ARG A 33 -4.15 -9.26 5.44
N ILE A 34 -3.06 -9.11 4.70
CA ILE A 34 -1.95 -10.08 4.64
C ILE A 34 -0.97 -9.80 5.80
N THR A 35 -0.69 -8.53 6.09
CA THR A 35 0.09 -8.06 7.26
C THR A 35 -0.62 -6.91 7.99
N PRO A 36 -0.30 -6.66 9.27
CA PRO A 36 -0.92 -5.58 10.05
C PRO A 36 -0.78 -4.19 9.41
N GLU A 37 0.31 -3.96 8.69
CA GLU A 37 0.67 -2.70 8.02
C GLU A 37 -0.05 -2.49 6.68
N ASP A 38 -0.76 -3.51 6.17
CA ASP A 38 -1.47 -3.38 4.90
C ASP A 38 -2.49 -2.25 4.92
N SER A 39 -2.60 -1.59 3.76
CA SER A 39 -3.61 -0.57 3.50
C SER A 39 -5.00 -1.14 3.75
N GLY A 40 -5.87 -0.34 4.37
CA GLY A 40 -7.24 -0.73 4.66
C GLY A 40 -8.24 0.30 4.14
N LEU A 41 -9.44 -0.16 3.79
CA LEU A 41 -10.59 0.71 3.49
C LEU A 41 -11.74 0.53 4.50
N CYS A 42 -11.52 -0.28 5.54
CA CYS A 42 -12.54 -0.75 6.47
C CYS A 42 -12.87 0.23 7.63
N ALA A 43 -12.36 1.46 7.59
CA ALA A 43 -12.56 2.46 8.64
C ALA A 43 -12.42 3.87 8.07
N ASP A 44 -13.22 4.81 8.58
CA ASP A 44 -13.28 6.20 8.09
C ASP A 44 -11.92 6.91 8.18
N LYS A 45 -11.07 6.54 9.14
CA LYS A 45 -9.71 7.08 9.27
C LYS A 45 -8.84 6.86 8.02
N HIS A 46 -9.17 5.90 7.16
CA HIS A 46 -8.44 5.62 5.93
C HIS A 46 -8.88 6.52 4.76
N GLU A 47 -10.03 7.18 4.85
CA GLU A 47 -10.57 8.02 3.76
C GLU A 47 -9.67 9.21 3.47
N ALA A 48 -9.33 10.00 4.50
CA ALA A 48 -8.58 11.24 4.32
C ALA A 48 -7.19 11.02 3.66
N PRO A 49 -6.37 10.04 4.09
CA PRO A 49 -5.14 9.66 3.40
C PRO A 49 -5.32 9.26 1.93
N LEU A 50 -6.36 8.47 1.62
CA LEU A 50 -6.61 8.00 0.25
C LEU A 50 -7.09 9.14 -0.66
N ARG A 51 -7.94 10.02 -0.12
CA ARG A 51 -8.41 11.22 -0.84
C ARG A 51 -7.25 12.10 -1.26
N GLU A 52 -6.26 12.25 -0.39
CA GLU A 52 -5.06 13.03 -0.65
C GLU A 52 -4.26 12.50 -1.86
N ILE A 53 -4.13 11.17 -1.97
CA ILE A 53 -3.49 10.49 -3.10
C ILE A 53 -4.33 10.69 -4.37
N LEU A 54 -5.65 10.56 -4.26
CA LEU A 54 -6.60 10.71 -5.37
C LEU A 54 -6.54 12.13 -5.97
N GLU A 55 -6.59 13.15 -5.11
CA GLU A 55 -6.52 14.56 -5.50
C GLU A 55 -5.18 14.87 -6.18
N PHE A 56 -4.08 14.32 -5.64
CA PHE A 56 -2.77 14.47 -6.28
C PHE A 56 -2.72 13.80 -7.65
N ALA A 57 -3.15 12.54 -7.78
CA ALA A 57 -3.18 11.82 -9.06
C ALA A 57 -3.98 12.57 -10.13
N HIS A 58 -5.18 13.04 -9.78
CA HIS A 58 -6.03 13.81 -10.69
C HIS A 58 -5.38 15.14 -11.09
N SER A 59 -4.67 15.81 -10.17
CA SER A 59 -3.94 17.05 -10.48
C SER A 59 -2.81 16.83 -11.51
N GLN A 60 -2.29 15.60 -11.60
CA GLN A 60 -1.27 15.22 -12.59
C GLN A 60 -1.89 14.68 -13.90
N GLY A 61 -3.22 14.73 -14.05
CA GLY A 61 -3.93 14.25 -15.24
C GLY A 61 -4.03 12.72 -15.35
N GLN A 62 -3.67 11.98 -14.30
CA GLN A 62 -3.77 10.52 -14.28
C GLN A 62 -5.15 10.05 -13.82
N LYS A 63 -5.55 8.87 -14.30
CA LYS A 63 -6.61 8.07 -13.66
C LYS A 63 -5.99 7.17 -12.61
N ILE A 64 -6.71 6.90 -11.53
CA ILE A 64 -6.23 6.06 -10.45
C ILE A 64 -7.32 5.06 -10.02
N GLY A 65 -6.93 3.80 -9.89
CA GLY A 65 -7.76 2.73 -9.33
C GLY A 65 -7.24 2.25 -7.98
N ILE A 66 -8.01 1.43 -7.30
CA ILE A 66 -7.60 0.73 -6.08
C ILE A 66 -7.87 -0.76 -6.23
N GLN A 67 -6.91 -1.59 -5.84
CA GLN A 67 -7.13 -3.03 -5.81
C GLN A 67 -7.72 -3.43 -4.45
N LEU A 68 -8.95 -3.92 -4.45
CA LEU A 68 -9.58 -4.47 -3.24
C LEU A 68 -9.07 -5.90 -3.03
N ALA A 69 -8.62 -6.19 -1.81
CA ALA A 69 -8.00 -7.47 -1.49
C ALA A 69 -8.57 -8.10 -0.21
N HIS A 70 -8.47 -9.43 -0.15
CA HIS A 70 -8.70 -10.23 1.04
C HIS A 70 -7.74 -11.43 1.01
N ALA A 71 -6.84 -11.51 1.99
CA ALA A 71 -5.79 -12.54 2.05
C ALA A 71 -6.35 -13.97 2.13
N GLY A 72 -7.51 -14.13 2.78
CA GLY A 72 -8.11 -15.44 3.00
C GLY A 72 -7.19 -16.31 3.86
N HIS A 73 -7.10 -17.61 3.59
CA HIS A 73 -6.24 -18.52 4.37
C HIS A 73 -4.73 -18.23 4.24
N ASN A 74 -4.31 -17.35 3.32
CA ASN A 74 -2.90 -16.99 3.14
C ASN A 74 -2.34 -16.07 4.25
N LEU A 75 -3.19 -15.63 5.19
CA LEU A 75 -2.82 -14.93 6.42
C LEU A 75 -1.65 -15.60 7.17
N GLU A 76 -1.60 -16.94 7.15
CA GLU A 76 -0.66 -17.74 7.94
C GLU A 76 0.70 -17.94 7.22
N SER A 77 0.70 -17.87 5.89
CA SER A 77 1.86 -18.18 5.06
C SER A 77 2.95 -17.11 5.10
N SER A 78 2.57 -15.83 5.21
CA SER A 78 3.52 -14.70 5.28
C SER A 78 4.35 -14.70 6.57
N TYR A 79 3.75 -15.08 7.70
CA TYR A 79 4.46 -15.22 8.99
C TYR A 79 5.31 -16.49 9.06
N GLN A 80 4.83 -17.64 8.58
CA GLN A 80 5.63 -18.87 8.57
C GLN A 80 6.88 -18.79 7.69
N ASN A 81 6.88 -17.94 6.66
CA ASN A 81 8.04 -17.79 5.77
C ASN A 81 9.15 -16.91 6.38
N LEU A 82 8.79 -15.94 7.24
CA LEU A 82 9.76 -15.11 7.97
C LEU A 82 10.53 -15.90 9.04
N GLU A 83 9.84 -16.75 9.79
CA GLU A 83 10.46 -17.66 10.78
C GLU A 83 11.35 -18.74 10.12
N ARG A 84 11.20 -18.98 8.81
CA ARG A 84 11.99 -19.92 8.03
C ARG A 84 13.10 -19.28 7.20
N MET A 85 13.23 -17.94 7.23
CA MET A 85 14.32 -17.26 6.54
C MET A 85 15.60 -17.39 7.36
N PRO A 86 16.64 -18.11 6.86
CA PRO A 86 17.90 -18.16 7.56
C PRO A 86 18.45 -16.73 7.66
N SER A 87 18.97 -16.36 8.83
CA SER A 87 19.56 -15.06 9.10
C SER A 87 20.68 -14.78 8.09
N GLN A 88 20.39 -14.01 7.04
CA GLN A 88 21.41 -13.52 6.12
C GLN A 88 22.13 -12.36 6.81
N HIS A 89 23.03 -12.68 7.74
CA HIS A 89 24.08 -11.79 8.18
C HIS A 89 25.41 -12.27 7.60
N SER A 90 26.23 -11.30 7.19
CA SER A 90 27.64 -11.40 6.76
C SER A 90 27.90 -11.62 5.26
N HIS A 91 28.00 -10.52 4.51
CA HIS A 91 29.34 -10.01 4.17
C HIS A 91 29.29 -8.55 3.70
N ARG A 92 29.71 -7.64 4.58
CA ARG A 92 30.44 -6.44 4.14
C ARG A 92 31.77 -6.91 3.54
N ARG A 93 32.03 -6.52 2.30
CA ARG A 93 33.30 -5.95 1.85
C ARG A 93 33.00 -4.76 0.96
#